data_AF-A0A4P7SH19-F1
#
_entry.id   AF-A0A4P7SH19-F1
#
_cell.length_a   1.000
_cell.length_b   1.000
_cell.length_c   1.000
_cell.angle_alpha   90.00
_cell.angle_beta   90.00
_cell.angle_gamma   90.00
#
_symmetry.space_group_name_H-M   'P 1'
#
loop_
_entity.id
_entity.type
_entity.pdbx_description
1 polymer ?
#
loop_
_entity_poly.entity_id
_entity_poly.type
_entity_poly.pdbx_seq_one_letter_code
_entity_poly.pdbx_strand_id
1 'polypeptide(L)'
;MSETGGKVFDGFRRNEMAFRISRDTALVFGLAEPTPAEKAARNAAAAAWRDYHGRRRQADRDMVAALAGLGDRTVDAVLDLHAPTAGEYPTCNGDDYSGPEADPPDWPCATVLAVARVHGVPTREDVKR
;
A
#
# COMPACT_ATOMS: atom_id res chain seq x y z
N MET A 1 -48.61 -52.32 -22.18
CA MET A 1 -49.36 -51.50 -21.21
C MET A 1 -48.35 -50.57 -20.56
N SER A 2 -48.58 -49.27 -20.73
CA SER A 2 -47.73 -48.16 -20.32
C SER A 2 -48.19 -47.71 -18.93
N GLU A 3 -47.28 -47.56 -17.96
CA GLU A 3 -47.51 -46.68 -16.81
C GLU A 3 -46.21 -45.94 -16.46
N THR A 4 -46.14 -44.71 -16.96
CA THR A 4 -45.29 -43.62 -16.49
C THR A 4 -45.74 -43.16 -15.10
N GLY A 5 -44.91 -43.41 -14.09
CA GLY A 5 -45.08 -42.88 -12.73
C GLY A 5 -43.92 -41.96 -12.37
N GLY A 6 -44.03 -40.69 -12.75
CA GLY A 6 -43.03 -39.68 -12.44
C GLY A 6 -42.83 -39.47 -10.94
N LYS A 7 -41.57 -39.46 -10.51
CA LYS A 7 -41.09 -38.52 -9.48
C LYS A 7 -39.82 -37.89 -10.01
N VAL A 8 -40.02 -36.80 -10.75
CA VAL A 8 -38.98 -35.82 -10.96
C VAL A 8 -38.68 -35.24 -9.58
N PHE A 9 -37.61 -35.69 -8.93
CA PHE A 9 -36.97 -34.89 -7.88
C PHE A 9 -36.18 -33.80 -8.61
N ASP A 10 -36.94 -32.83 -9.14
CA ASP A 10 -36.43 -31.56 -9.59
C ASP A 10 -36.27 -30.63 -8.38
N GLY A 11 -35.30 -29.74 -8.45
CA GLY A 11 -35.19 -28.62 -7.51
C GLY A 11 -34.41 -28.92 -6.24
N PHE A 12 -33.10 -29.16 -6.39
CA PHE A 12 -32.01 -28.49 -5.65
C PHE A 12 -30.71 -29.28 -5.89
N ARG A 13 -30.22 -29.25 -7.13
CA ARG A 13 -28.78 -29.45 -7.33
C ARG A 13 -28.09 -28.27 -6.67
N ARG A 14 -27.54 -28.47 -5.46
CA ARG A 14 -26.64 -27.50 -4.84
C ARG A 14 -25.53 -27.26 -5.86
N ASN A 15 -25.48 -26.06 -6.42
CA ASN A 15 -24.26 -25.58 -7.06
C ASN A 15 -23.23 -25.41 -5.94
N GLU A 16 -22.56 -26.49 -5.57
CA GLU A 16 -21.45 -26.45 -4.63
C GLU A 16 -20.28 -25.78 -5.35
N MET A 17 -20.17 -24.46 -5.20
CA MET A 17 -18.94 -23.74 -5.55
C MET A 17 -17.88 -24.09 -4.51
N ALA A 18 -16.99 -25.02 -4.84
CA ALA A 18 -15.80 -25.28 -4.06
C ALA A 18 -14.79 -24.15 -4.28
N PHE A 19 -14.76 -23.17 -3.38
CA PHE A 19 -13.73 -22.13 -3.37
C PHE A 19 -12.40 -22.74 -2.91
N ARG A 20 -11.44 -22.83 -3.82
CA ARG A 20 -10.05 -23.17 -3.46
C ARG A 20 -9.39 -21.94 -2.85
N ILE A 21 -9.26 -21.94 -1.54
CA ILE A 21 -8.57 -20.90 -0.79
C ILE A 21 -7.11 -21.32 -0.63
N SER A 22 -6.17 -20.42 -0.98
CA SER A 22 -4.74 -20.68 -0.75
C SER A 22 -4.44 -20.78 0.75
N ARG A 23 -3.39 -21.51 1.13
CA ARG A 23 -2.94 -21.59 2.54
C ARG A 23 -2.68 -20.19 3.11
N ASP A 24 -2.05 -19.30 2.35
CA ASP A 24 -1.81 -17.91 2.74
C ASP A 24 -3.11 -17.13 2.98
N THR A 25 -4.09 -17.28 2.09
CA THR A 25 -5.40 -16.66 2.24
C THR A 25 -6.13 -17.19 3.48
N ALA A 26 -6.08 -18.50 3.74
CA ALA A 26 -6.66 -19.09 4.93
C ALA A 26 -6.02 -18.55 6.23
N LEU A 27 -4.70 -18.36 6.23
CA LEU A 27 -3.97 -17.76 7.36
C LEU A 27 -4.27 -16.27 7.55
N VAL A 28 -4.45 -15.50 6.46
CA VAL A 28 -4.78 -14.06 6.53
C VAL A 28 -6.16 -13.83 7.15
N PHE A 29 -7.14 -14.66 6.80
CA PHE A 29 -8.52 -14.53 7.31
C PHE A 29 -8.79 -15.34 8.59
N GLY A 30 -7.77 -15.95 9.20
CA GLY A 30 -7.93 -16.75 10.43
C GLY A 30 -8.76 -18.03 10.23
N LEU A 31 -8.88 -18.52 8.99
CA LEU A 31 -9.56 -19.77 8.66
C LEU A 31 -8.72 -21.01 8.99
N ALA A 32 -7.45 -20.80 9.35
CA ALA A 32 -6.57 -21.85 9.85
C ALA A 32 -5.50 -21.29 10.78
N GLU A 33 -5.05 -22.11 11.72
CA GLU A 33 -3.95 -21.78 12.62
C GLU A 33 -2.59 -21.90 11.89
N PRO A 34 -1.67 -20.94 12.09
CA PRO A 34 -0.31 -21.04 11.57
C PRO A 34 0.49 -22.10 12.33
N THR A 35 1.24 -22.91 11.59
CA THR A 35 2.31 -23.72 12.18
C THR A 35 3.39 -22.81 12.77
N PRO A 36 4.25 -23.31 13.67
CA PRO A 36 5.37 -22.53 14.20
C PRO A 36 6.28 -21.96 13.10
N ALA A 37 6.52 -22.72 12.03
CA ALA A 37 7.32 -22.29 10.88
C ALA A 37 6.65 -21.16 10.08
N GLU A 38 5.35 -21.28 9.79
CA GLU A 38 4.58 -20.22 9.11
C GLU A 38 4.51 -18.95 9.96
N LYS A 39 4.32 -19.08 11.27
CA LYS A 39 4.34 -17.94 12.20
C LYS A 39 5.70 -17.24 12.20
N ALA A 40 6.79 -18.00 12.24
CA ALA A 40 8.15 -17.45 12.18
C ALA A 40 8.41 -16.72 10.84
N ALA A 41 8.02 -17.33 9.72
CA ALA A 41 8.15 -16.72 8.40
C ALA A 41 7.33 -15.41 8.27
N ARG A 42 6.08 -15.40 8.75
CA ARG A 42 5.23 -14.19 8.76
C ARG A 42 5.81 -13.10 9.67
N ASN A 43 6.35 -13.47 10.83
CA ASN A 43 7.01 -12.51 11.72
C ASN A 43 8.26 -11.91 11.08
N ALA A 44 9.09 -12.73 10.42
CA ALA A 44 10.26 -12.27 9.69
C ALA A 44 9.87 -11.36 8.52
N ALA A 45 8.86 -11.72 7.74
CA ALA A 45 8.32 -10.90 6.66
C ALA A 45 7.75 -9.57 7.18
N ALA A 46 7.00 -9.60 8.28
CA ALA A 46 6.48 -8.39 8.91
C ALA A 46 7.58 -7.49 9.47
N ALA A 47 8.65 -8.07 10.02
CA ALA A 47 9.82 -7.33 10.48
C ALA A 47 10.57 -6.67 9.30
N ALA A 48 10.82 -7.42 8.22
CA ALA A 48 11.44 -6.91 7.01
C ALA A 48 10.60 -5.80 6.36
N TRP A 49 9.28 -5.97 6.33
CA TRP A 49 8.35 -4.94 5.85
C TRP A 49 8.44 -3.67 6.70
N ARG A 50 8.41 -3.79 8.03
CA ARG A 50 8.53 -2.64 8.93
C ARG A 50 9.87 -1.92 8.77
N ASP A 51 10.96 -2.67 8.64
CA ASP A 51 12.29 -2.13 8.39
C ASP A 51 12.34 -1.33 7.07
N TYR A 52 11.92 -1.95 5.97
CA TYR A 52 11.90 -1.32 4.65
C TYR A 52 11.08 -0.02 4.63
N HIS A 53 9.86 -0.06 5.19
CA HIS A 53 9.02 1.14 5.28
C HIS A 53 9.59 2.18 6.25
N GLY A 54 10.26 1.75 7.32
CA GLY A 54 11.01 2.63 8.23
C GLY A 54 12.12 3.38 7.51
N ARG A 55 12.95 2.67 6.74
CA ARG A 55 14.04 3.25 5.93
C ARG A 55 13.52 4.24 4.88
N ARG A 56 12.41 3.93 4.21
CA ARG A 56 11.76 4.86 3.25
C ARG A 56 11.27 6.14 3.91
N ARG A 57 10.60 6.05 5.07
CA ARG A 57 10.16 7.25 5.81
C ARG A 57 11.34 8.09 6.28
N GLN A 58 12.46 7.46 6.65
CA GLN A 58 13.67 8.20 6.98
C GLN A 58 14.23 8.92 5.76
N ALA A 59 14.34 8.24 4.62
CA ALA A 59 14.79 8.84 3.36
C ALA A 59 13.92 10.04 2.93
N ASP A 60 12.60 9.98 3.12
CA ASP A 60 11.70 11.11 2.84
C ASP A 60 12.02 12.33 3.73
N ARG A 61 12.29 12.12 5.03
CA ARG A 61 12.68 13.21 5.94
C ARG A 61 14.05 13.79 5.59
N ASP A 62 15.02 12.94 5.28
CA ASP A 62 16.37 13.36 4.92
C ASP A 62 16.36 14.14 3.59
N MET A 63 15.58 13.68 2.60
CA MET A 63 15.38 14.36 1.32
C MET A 63 14.82 15.77 1.51
N VAL A 64 13.76 15.94 2.32
CA VAL A 64 13.14 17.25 2.56
C VAL A 64 14.09 18.19 3.30
N ALA A 65 14.84 17.68 4.29
CA ALA A 65 15.86 18.47 4.97
C ALA A 65 16.98 18.91 4.01
N ALA A 66 17.42 18.02 3.10
CA ALA A 66 18.43 18.33 2.10
C ALA A 66 17.93 19.39 1.10
N LEU A 67 16.69 19.28 0.63
CA LEU A 67 16.06 20.28 -0.24
C LEU A 67 15.98 21.66 0.43
N ALA A 68 15.48 21.72 1.66
CA ALA A 68 15.40 22.97 2.43
C ALA A 68 16.78 23.60 2.69
N GLY A 69 17.85 22.80 2.71
CA GLY A 69 19.23 23.24 2.88
C GLY A 69 19.89 23.81 1.62
N LEU A 70 19.25 23.73 0.44
CA LEU A 70 19.84 24.20 -0.82
C LEU A 70 19.92 25.73 -0.92
N GLY A 71 19.05 26.46 -0.21
CA GLY A 71 18.94 27.92 -0.32
C GLY A 71 18.34 28.40 -1.65
N ASP A 72 17.66 27.52 -2.38
CA ASP A 72 16.96 27.82 -3.63
C ASP A 72 15.52 28.27 -3.34
N ARG A 73 15.17 29.49 -3.74
CA ARG A 73 13.85 30.09 -3.48
C ARG A 73 12.70 29.35 -4.17
N THR A 74 12.95 28.70 -5.29
CA THR A 74 11.94 27.88 -5.97
C THR A 74 11.70 26.59 -5.19
N VAL A 75 12.75 25.98 -4.64
CA VAL A 75 12.62 24.81 -3.76
C VAL A 75 11.84 25.17 -2.49
N ASP A 76 12.18 26.29 -1.85
CA ASP A 76 11.46 26.78 -0.67
C ASP A 76 9.96 26.93 -0.96
N ALA A 77 9.61 27.58 -2.08
CA ALA A 77 8.22 27.79 -2.49
C ALA A 77 7.48 26.47 -2.76
N VAL A 78 8.15 25.47 -3.34
CA VAL A 78 7.56 24.14 -3.55
C VAL A 78 7.32 23.44 -2.22
N LEU A 79 8.29 23.47 -1.29
CA LEU A 79 8.14 22.84 0.02
C LEU A 79 7.01 23.50 0.84
N ASP A 80 6.86 24.82 0.75
CA ASP A 80 5.77 25.55 1.38
C ASP A 80 4.40 25.20 0.77
N LEU A 81 4.29 25.15 -0.56
CA LEU A 81 3.04 24.81 -1.25
C LEU A 81 2.63 23.35 -1.03
N HIS A 82 3.61 22.45 -0.91
CA HIS A 82 3.41 21.01 -0.74
C HIS A 82 3.72 20.54 0.69
N ALA A 83 3.49 21.41 1.68
CA ALA A 83 3.66 21.08 3.09
C ALA A 83 2.71 19.92 3.50
N PRO A 84 3.15 19.03 4.41
CA PRO A 84 2.32 17.95 4.90
C PRO A 84 1.09 18.48 5.64
N THR A 85 -0.06 17.84 5.44
CA THR A 85 -1.24 18.08 6.29
C THR A 85 -1.01 17.60 7.72
N ALA A 86 -1.61 18.28 8.69
CA ALA A 86 -1.55 17.82 10.08
C ALA A 86 -2.40 16.54 10.26
N GLY A 87 -1.79 15.46 10.78
CA GLY A 87 -2.47 14.19 11.05
C GLY A 87 -1.50 13.08 11.47
N GLU A 88 -2.03 11.92 11.86
CA GLU A 88 -1.21 10.73 12.16
C GLU A 88 -0.46 10.25 10.91
N TYR A 89 -1.10 10.36 9.74
CA TYR A 89 -0.53 10.07 8.43
C TYR A 89 -0.65 11.33 7.56
N PRO A 90 0.34 12.24 7.62
CA PRO A 90 0.31 13.47 6.83
C PRO A 90 0.24 13.16 5.33
N THR A 91 -0.66 13.83 4.63
CA THR A 91 -0.86 13.73 3.18
C THR A 91 -0.41 15.03 2.51
N CYS A 92 -0.19 14.99 1.21
CA CYS A 92 0.10 16.21 0.45
C CYS A 92 -1.21 16.83 -0.05
N ASN A 93 -1.44 18.10 0.31
CA ASN A 93 -2.60 18.87 -0.14
C ASN A 93 -2.42 19.51 -1.53
N GLY A 94 -1.27 19.31 -2.19
CA GLY A 94 -0.92 19.94 -3.46
C GLY A 94 -0.97 19.00 -4.66
N ASP A 95 -1.64 19.47 -5.73
CA ASP A 95 -1.62 19.17 -7.18
C ASP A 95 -1.58 17.73 -7.74
N ASP A 96 -1.28 16.71 -6.94
CA ASP A 96 -1.28 15.32 -7.44
C ASP A 96 -2.68 14.66 -7.37
N TYR A 97 -3.74 15.45 -7.12
CA TYR A 97 -5.13 14.98 -7.21
C TYR A 97 -5.47 14.71 -8.68
N SER A 98 -5.81 13.47 -9.00
CA SER A 98 -6.37 13.13 -10.31
C SER A 98 -7.86 12.83 -10.19
N GLY A 99 -8.69 13.86 -10.40
CA GLY A 99 -10.16 13.74 -10.45
C GLY A 99 -10.88 13.99 -9.12
N PRO A 100 -12.23 14.10 -9.17
CA PRO A 100 -13.06 14.56 -8.04
C PRO A 100 -13.20 13.55 -6.89
N GLU A 101 -12.73 12.31 -7.06
CA GLU A 101 -12.83 11.22 -6.08
C GLU A 101 -11.46 10.67 -5.64
N ALA A 102 -10.35 11.35 -5.98
CA ALA A 102 -9.03 10.86 -5.64
C ALA A 102 -8.71 11.04 -4.15
N ASP A 103 -8.25 9.95 -3.53
CA ASP A 103 -7.68 9.99 -2.19
C ASP A 103 -6.46 10.94 -2.18
N PRO A 104 -6.26 11.72 -1.11
CA PRO A 104 -5.08 12.56 -0.97
C PRO A 104 -3.80 11.72 -1.10
N PRO A 105 -2.81 12.17 -1.88
CA PRO A 105 -1.56 11.44 -2.05
C PRO A 105 -0.75 11.43 -0.75
N ASP A 106 -0.01 10.34 -0.53
CA ASP A 106 0.95 10.25 0.56
C ASP A 106 2.01 11.36 0.46
N TRP A 107 2.35 11.97 1.59
CA TRP A 107 3.45 12.93 1.65
C TRP A 107 4.81 12.20 1.82
N PRO A 108 5.90 12.65 1.17
CA PRO A 108 5.97 13.68 0.13
C PRO A 108 5.30 13.23 -1.19
N CYS A 109 4.61 14.17 -1.84
CA CYS A 109 3.96 13.99 -3.14
C CYS A 109 4.98 13.89 -4.29
N ALA A 110 4.52 13.43 -5.45
CA ALA A 110 5.32 13.24 -6.67
C ALA A 110 6.00 14.54 -7.11
N THR A 111 5.36 15.69 -6.95
CA THR A 111 5.97 16.99 -7.25
C THR A 111 7.24 17.25 -6.41
N VAL A 112 7.20 17.00 -5.10
CA VAL A 112 8.38 17.15 -4.22
C VAL A 112 9.48 16.14 -4.60
N LEU A 113 9.09 14.89 -4.92
CA LEU A 113 10.04 13.88 -5.41
C LEU A 113 10.70 14.28 -6.73
N ALA A 114 9.95 14.93 -7.64
CA ALA A 114 10.49 15.39 -8.92
C ALA A 114 11.52 16.52 -8.71
N VAL A 115 11.25 17.46 -7.81
CA VAL A 115 12.23 18.50 -7.44
C VAL A 115 13.48 17.88 -6.84
N ALA A 116 13.35 16.90 -5.92
CA ALA A 116 14.50 16.17 -5.39
C ALA A 116 15.37 15.57 -6.50
N ARG A 117 14.77 14.92 -7.49
CA ARG A 117 15.49 14.34 -8.64
C ARG A 117 16.20 15.40 -9.50
N VAL A 118 15.55 16.53 -9.78
CA VAL A 118 16.16 17.64 -10.55
C VAL A 118 17.40 18.18 -9.86
N HIS A 119 17.38 18.27 -8.54
CA HIS A 119 18.53 18.74 -7.73
C HIS A 119 19.51 17.62 -7.34
N GLY A 120 19.30 16.38 -7.81
CA GLY A 120 20.16 15.24 -7.48
C GLY A 120 20.12 14.82 -6.01
N VAL A 121 19.06 15.17 -5.29
CA VAL A 121 18.83 14.76 -3.89
C VAL A 121 18.25 13.33 -3.87
N PRO A 122 18.84 12.40 -3.12
CA PRO A 122 18.32 11.04 -2.99
C PRO A 122 16.89 11.01 -2.42
N THR A 123 16.08 10.07 -2.89
CA THR A 123 14.67 9.92 -2.54
C THR A 123 14.38 8.55 -1.92
N ARG A 124 13.15 8.33 -1.44
CA ARG A 124 12.69 7.00 -0.99
C ARG A 124 12.78 5.91 -2.04
N GLU A 125 12.84 6.24 -3.33
CA GLU A 125 12.96 5.25 -4.41
C GLU A 125 14.36 4.65 -4.51
N ASP A 126 15.37 5.33 -3.97
CA ASP A 126 16.74 4.85 -3.90
C ASP A 126 16.95 3.83 -2.77
N VAL A 127 15.95 3.68 -1.88
CA VAL A 127 15.94 2.68 -0.81
C VAL A 127 15.65 1.30 -1.40
N LYS A 128 16.69 0.47 -1.49
CA LYS A 128 16.56 -0.93 -1.92
C LYS A 128 15.75 -1.76 -0.92
N ARG A 129 14.93 -2.68 -1.45
CA ARG A 129 14.25 -3.71 -0.66
C ARG A 129 15.27 -4.60 0.02
#